data_AF-A0A944EYU4-F1
#
_entry.id   AF-A0A944EYU4-F1
#
_cell.length_a   1.000
_cell.length_b   1.000
_cell.length_c   1.000
_cell.angle_alpha   90.00
_cell.angle_beta   90.00
_cell.angle_gamma   90.00
#
_symmetry.space_group_name_H-M   'P 1'
#
loop_
_entity.id
_entity.type
_entity.pdbx_description
1 polymer ?
#
loop_
_entity_poly.entity_id
_entity_poly.type
_entity_poly.pdbx_seq_one_letter_code
_entity_poly.pdbx_strand_id
1 'polypeptide(L)'
;MTSKKLPDWVPSAGHQLHLTGIHFDAIRLRGVRGEAVLHHLATLTDGEPGPVVREIAGGRWTYFLVPAGSSKEYDWPPGAKCFGPAARDQYVGIPGATGNTYPLTWRCGAPEEGEFVDVELLYGLVMAQLVTDDEW
;
A
#
# COMPACT_ATOMS: atom_id res chain seq x y z
N MET A 1 -17.21 -11.89 -19.43
CA MET A 1 -16.00 -11.54 -18.67
C MET A 1 -15.70 -10.09 -18.97
N THR A 2 -16.11 -9.18 -18.09
CA THR A 2 -15.75 -7.77 -18.19
C THR A 2 -14.24 -7.68 -18.05
N SER A 3 -13.57 -7.14 -19.06
CA SER A 3 -12.12 -6.92 -18.98
C SER A 3 -11.86 -5.94 -17.84
N LYS A 4 -11.21 -6.40 -16.77
CA LYS A 4 -10.73 -5.58 -15.67
C LYS A 4 -9.86 -4.45 -16.24
N LYS A 5 -10.22 -3.18 -16.03
CA LYS A 5 -9.47 -2.03 -16.56
C LYS A 5 -8.40 -1.66 -15.54
N LEU A 6 -7.14 -1.64 -15.96
CA LEU A 6 -6.04 -1.17 -15.12
C LEU A 6 -6.11 0.35 -14.95
N PRO A 7 -5.74 0.90 -13.77
CA PRO A 7 -5.55 2.33 -13.61
C PRO A 7 -4.43 2.84 -14.52
N ASP A 8 -4.59 4.05 -15.07
CA ASP A 8 -3.61 4.66 -15.98
C ASP A 8 -2.22 4.91 -15.35
N TRP A 9 -2.15 4.90 -14.01
CA TRP A 9 -0.91 5.05 -13.25
C TRP A 9 -0.21 3.71 -12.95
N VAL A 10 -0.79 2.57 -13.35
CA VAL A 10 -0.13 1.27 -13.29
C VAL A 10 0.56 1.02 -14.62
N PRO A 11 1.91 0.93 -14.67
CA PRO A 11 2.60 0.66 -15.92
C PRO A 11 2.28 -0.75 -16.43
N SER A 12 2.35 -0.96 -17.74
CA SER A 12 2.09 -2.30 -18.31
C SER A 12 3.18 -3.32 -17.93
N ALA A 13 4.43 -2.87 -17.79
CA ALA A 13 5.60 -3.66 -17.42
C ALA A 13 6.66 -2.81 -16.68
N GLY A 14 7.61 -3.47 -16.00
CA GLY A 14 8.70 -2.81 -15.28
C GLY A 14 8.22 -2.15 -13.98
N HIS A 15 8.72 -0.96 -13.65
CA HIS A 15 8.20 -0.18 -12.54
C HIS A 15 8.38 1.33 -12.77
N GLN A 16 7.51 2.14 -12.19
CA GLN A 16 7.55 3.60 -12.32
C GLN A 16 7.39 4.30 -10.98
N LEU A 17 8.07 5.42 -10.77
CA LEU A 17 7.85 6.27 -9.60
C LEU A 17 6.66 7.18 -9.82
N HIS A 18 5.77 7.25 -8.84
CA HIS A 18 4.64 8.17 -8.82
C HIS A 18 4.69 9.05 -7.58
N LEU A 19 4.38 10.34 -7.78
CA LEU A 19 4.21 11.30 -6.69
C LEU A 19 2.93 10.95 -5.91
N THR A 20 3.03 10.84 -4.59
CA THR A 20 1.87 10.59 -3.72
C THR A 20 0.98 11.81 -3.60
N GLY A 21 -0.31 11.60 -3.35
CA GLY A 21 -1.33 12.65 -3.32
C GLY A 21 -1.91 13.02 -4.69
N ILE A 22 -1.42 12.42 -5.79
CA ILE A 22 -1.98 12.60 -7.15
C ILE A 22 -3.00 11.51 -7.47
N HIS A 23 -2.53 10.27 -7.55
CA HIS A 23 -3.38 9.11 -7.86
C HIS A 23 -3.76 8.31 -6.61
N PHE A 24 -2.86 8.30 -5.62
CA PHE A 24 -2.98 7.55 -4.39
C PHE A 24 -2.14 8.21 -3.29
N ASP A 25 -2.46 7.89 -2.05
CA ASP A 25 -1.53 7.99 -0.94
C ASP A 25 -0.98 6.59 -0.61
N ALA A 26 0.07 6.49 0.19
CA ALA A 26 0.60 5.22 0.65
C ALA A 26 0.92 5.21 2.14
N ILE A 27 0.55 4.13 2.81
CA ILE A 27 1.00 3.84 4.17
C ILE A 27 2.11 2.80 4.09
N ARG A 28 3.27 3.10 4.68
CA ARG A 28 4.44 2.23 4.61
C ARG A 28 4.75 1.60 5.96
N LEU A 29 4.86 0.27 5.95
CA LEU A 29 5.29 -0.54 7.09
C LEU A 29 6.55 -1.33 6.76
N ARG A 30 7.36 -1.58 7.79
CA ARG A 30 8.61 -2.34 7.67
C ARG A 30 8.41 -3.82 7.99
N GLY A 31 8.97 -4.68 7.15
CA GLY A 31 9.22 -6.09 7.46
C GLY A 31 7.98 -6.84 7.95
N VAL A 32 8.14 -7.58 9.05
CA VAL A 32 7.13 -8.50 9.59
C VAL A 32 5.82 -7.82 9.96
N ARG A 33 5.86 -6.56 10.45
CA ARG A 33 4.65 -5.79 10.78
C ARG A 33 3.82 -5.49 9.54
N GLY A 34 4.48 -5.16 8.41
CA GLY A 34 3.80 -4.97 7.13
C GLY A 34 3.17 -6.26 6.60
N GLU A 35 3.87 -7.39 6.70
CA GLU A 35 3.33 -8.69 6.28
C GLU A 35 2.16 -9.14 7.17
N ALA A 36 2.22 -8.87 8.49
CA ALA A 36 1.14 -9.20 9.41
C ALA A 36 -0.12 -8.39 9.11
N VAL A 37 0.00 -7.07 8.89
CA VAL A 37 -1.13 -6.22 8.47
C VAL A 37 -1.72 -6.71 7.15
N LEU A 38 -0.89 -7.01 6.15
CA LEU A 38 -1.35 -7.55 4.87
C LEU A 38 -2.09 -8.90 5.05
N HIS A 39 -1.57 -9.79 5.88
CA HIS A 39 -2.20 -11.09 6.15
C HIS A 39 -3.61 -10.91 6.74
N HIS A 40 -3.75 -10.02 7.72
CA HIS A 40 -5.05 -9.72 8.33
C HIS A 40 -6.00 -9.01 7.36
N LEU A 41 -5.51 -8.04 6.57
CA LEU A 41 -6.31 -7.41 5.52
C LEU A 41 -6.86 -8.45 4.55
N ALA A 42 -5.99 -9.28 3.96
CA ALA A 42 -6.41 -10.31 3.02
C ALA A 42 -7.39 -11.32 3.65
N THR A 43 -7.27 -11.60 4.94
CA THR A 43 -8.23 -12.48 5.65
C THR A 43 -9.60 -11.82 5.80
N LEU A 44 -9.63 -10.52 6.09
CA LEU A 44 -10.87 -9.76 6.33
C LEU A 44 -11.55 -9.31 5.03
N THR A 45 -10.85 -9.34 3.91
CA THR A 45 -11.35 -8.94 2.58
C THR A 45 -11.41 -10.10 1.59
N ASP A 46 -11.51 -11.34 2.07
CA ASP A 46 -11.62 -12.55 1.24
C ASP A 46 -10.54 -12.69 0.15
N GLY A 47 -9.33 -12.24 0.46
CA GLY A 47 -8.16 -12.29 -0.42
C GLY A 47 -7.94 -11.03 -1.26
N GLU A 48 -8.86 -10.05 -1.21
CA GLU A 48 -8.86 -8.85 -2.05
C GLU A 48 -8.60 -7.58 -1.21
N PRO A 49 -7.41 -7.39 -0.60
CA PRO A 49 -7.13 -6.26 0.29
C PRO A 49 -6.91 -4.94 -0.47
N GLY A 50 -7.01 -4.95 -1.80
CA GLY A 50 -6.62 -3.84 -2.66
C GLY A 50 -5.12 -3.80 -2.99
N PRO A 51 -4.65 -2.71 -3.63
CA PRO A 51 -3.28 -2.55 -4.08
C PRO A 51 -2.27 -2.47 -2.94
N VAL A 52 -1.46 -3.52 -2.81
CA VAL A 52 -0.33 -3.57 -1.87
C VAL A 52 0.96 -3.87 -2.62
N VAL A 53 1.90 -2.92 -2.56
CA VAL A 53 3.24 -3.05 -3.15
C VAL A 53 4.22 -3.53 -2.09
N ARG A 54 5.04 -4.51 -2.46
CA ARG A 54 6.18 -4.95 -1.65
C ARG A 54 7.49 -4.62 -2.34
N GLU A 55 8.40 -4.03 -1.59
CA GLU A 55 9.78 -3.79 -2.00
C GLU A 55 10.68 -4.83 -1.32
N ILE A 56 11.29 -5.71 -2.12
CA ILE A 56 12.07 -6.83 -1.61
C ILE A 56 13.52 -6.39 -1.31
N ALA A 57 14.06 -5.44 -2.07
CA ALA A 57 15.39 -4.91 -1.84
C ALA A 57 15.42 -4.02 -0.58
N GLY A 58 16.56 -4.02 0.11
CA GLY A 58 16.78 -3.16 1.28
C GLY A 58 15.91 -3.51 2.50
N GLY A 59 15.04 -2.59 2.89
CA GLY A 59 14.34 -2.62 4.18
C GLY A 59 13.14 -3.55 4.29
N ARG A 60 12.78 -4.26 3.20
CA ARG A 60 11.56 -5.05 3.06
C ARG A 60 10.32 -4.23 3.42
N TRP A 61 10.02 -3.25 2.59
CA TRP A 61 8.91 -2.33 2.82
C TRP A 61 7.63 -2.86 2.18
N THR A 62 6.51 -2.62 2.86
CA THR A 62 5.16 -2.87 2.34
C THR A 62 4.44 -1.54 2.28
N TYR A 63 3.87 -1.21 1.11
CA TYR A 63 3.13 0.02 0.84
C TYR A 63 1.68 -0.34 0.55
N PHE A 64 0.77 0.15 1.37
CA PHE A 64 -0.67 0.02 1.20
C PHE A 64 -1.16 1.26 0.48
N LEU A 65 -1.67 1.12 -0.75
CA LEU A 65 -2.11 2.26 -1.54
C LEU A 65 -3.58 2.56 -1.22
N VAL A 66 -3.84 3.76 -0.74
CA VAL A 66 -5.17 4.25 -0.35
C VAL A 66 -5.58 5.42 -1.25
N PRO A 67 -6.86 5.81 -1.32
CA PRO A 67 -7.28 6.92 -2.16
C PRO A 67 -6.49 8.20 -1.83
N ALA A 68 -6.16 8.97 -2.85
CA ALA A 68 -5.40 10.22 -2.67
C ALA A 68 -6.11 11.16 -1.68
N GLY A 69 -5.36 11.65 -0.70
CA GLY A 69 -5.86 12.54 0.34
C GLY A 69 -6.55 11.86 1.53
N SER A 70 -6.88 10.56 1.47
CA SER A 70 -7.55 9.86 2.57
C SER A 70 -6.62 9.58 3.76
N SER A 71 -5.32 9.52 3.53
CA SER A 71 -4.36 9.19 4.60
C SER A 71 -4.25 10.27 5.68
N LYS A 72 -4.71 11.50 5.41
CA LYS A 72 -4.71 12.63 6.35
C LYS A 72 -5.84 12.57 7.39
N GLU A 73 -6.82 11.70 7.20
CA GLU A 73 -7.99 11.57 8.07
C GLU A 73 -7.67 10.77 9.35
N TYR A 74 -6.46 10.21 9.44
CA TYR A 74 -6.03 9.30 10.48
C TYR A 74 -4.68 9.70 11.09
N ASP A 75 -4.56 9.56 12.41
CA ASP A 75 -3.31 9.76 13.15
C ASP A 75 -2.52 8.45 13.17
N TRP A 76 -1.70 8.22 12.14
CA TRP A 76 -0.89 7.01 11.99
C TRP A 76 0.16 6.88 13.11
N PRO A 77 0.24 5.71 13.79
CA PRO A 77 1.12 5.54 14.95
C PRO A 77 2.60 5.45 14.53
N PRO A 78 3.54 5.67 15.48
CA PRO A 78 4.96 5.46 15.24
C PRO A 78 5.25 4.08 14.64
N GLY A 79 6.04 4.05 13.57
CA GLY A 79 6.33 2.83 12.81
C GLY A 79 5.50 2.67 11.54
N ALA A 80 4.38 3.40 11.42
CA ALA A 80 3.66 3.61 10.17
C ALA A 80 4.06 4.95 9.55
N LYS A 81 4.68 4.93 8.37
CA LYS A 81 4.99 6.16 7.66
C LYS A 81 3.92 6.45 6.63
N CYS A 82 3.23 7.58 6.80
CA CYS A 82 2.28 8.09 5.83
C CYS A 82 3.00 8.84 4.69
N PHE A 83 2.61 8.53 3.46
CA PHE A 83 2.97 9.21 2.22
C PHE A 83 1.70 9.72 1.55
N GLY A 84 1.23 10.89 1.97
CA GLY A 84 -0.01 11.50 1.47
C GLY A 84 0.23 12.88 0.84
N PRO A 85 -0.78 13.77 0.81
CA PRO A 85 -0.58 15.19 0.50
C PRO A 85 0.29 15.82 1.59
N ALA A 86 1.60 15.68 1.44
CA ALA A 86 2.62 16.21 2.32
C ALA A 86 3.18 17.52 1.77
N ALA A 87 3.74 18.37 2.64
CA ALA A 87 4.40 19.61 2.23
C ALA A 87 5.68 19.40 1.38
N ARG A 88 6.10 18.15 1.16
CA ARG A 88 7.27 17.77 0.37
C ARG A 88 6.91 16.65 -0.58
N ASP A 89 7.52 16.68 -1.76
CA ASP A 89 7.33 15.65 -2.77
C ASP A 89 7.83 14.29 -2.27
N GLN A 90 6.93 13.31 -2.28
CA GLN A 90 7.20 11.94 -1.87
C GLN A 90 6.78 10.99 -2.98
N TYR A 91 7.67 10.05 -3.31
CA TYR A 91 7.45 9.13 -4.43
C TYR A 91 7.38 7.70 -3.94
N VAL A 92 6.48 6.92 -4.55
CA VAL A 92 6.34 5.47 -4.37
C VAL A 92 6.56 4.80 -5.71
N GLY A 93 7.34 3.73 -5.71
CA GLY A 93 7.50 2.88 -6.89
C GLY A 93 6.30 1.96 -7.07
N ILE A 94 5.75 1.95 -8.28
CA ILE A 94 4.61 1.14 -8.68
C ILE A 94 5.11 0.06 -9.65
N PRO A 95 4.96 -1.23 -9.32
CA PRO A 95 5.29 -2.30 -10.23
C PRO A 95 4.28 -2.36 -11.38
N GLY A 96 4.75 -2.75 -12.55
CA GLY A 96 3.88 -2.99 -13.68
C GLY A 96 2.90 -4.13 -13.43
N ALA A 97 1.81 -4.13 -14.18
CA ALA A 97 0.78 -5.17 -14.06
C ALA A 97 1.31 -6.55 -14.46
N THR A 98 2.31 -6.60 -15.34
CA THR A 98 2.91 -7.84 -15.82
C THR A 98 4.44 -7.76 -15.91
N GLY A 99 5.08 -8.91 -16.10
CA GLY A 99 6.52 -9.01 -16.31
C GLY A 99 7.35 -8.97 -15.04
N ASN A 100 8.67 -8.87 -15.19
CA ASN A 100 9.59 -8.74 -14.07
C ASN A 100 9.59 -7.30 -13.57
N THR A 101 9.22 -7.12 -12.31
CA THR A 101 9.09 -5.80 -11.67
C THR A 101 10.07 -5.60 -10.52
N TYR A 102 11.07 -6.48 -10.39
CA TYR A 102 12.13 -6.40 -9.38
C TYR A 102 12.72 -4.96 -9.30
N PRO A 103 12.86 -4.39 -8.10
CA PRO A 103 12.71 -5.02 -6.77
C PRO A 103 11.30 -4.96 -6.17
N LEU A 104 10.31 -4.52 -6.94
CA LEU A 104 8.93 -4.32 -6.49
C LEU A 104 8.05 -5.51 -6.91
N THR A 105 6.95 -5.73 -6.20
CA THR A 105 5.95 -6.73 -6.58
C THR A 105 4.59 -6.39 -5.98
N TRP A 106 3.52 -6.72 -6.71
CA TRP A 106 2.16 -6.72 -6.18
C TRP A 106 1.96 -7.93 -5.28
N ARG A 107 1.35 -7.74 -4.10
CA ARG A 107 1.07 -8.87 -3.20
C ARG A 107 -0.22 -9.61 -3.48
N CYS A 108 -1.22 -8.91 -4.01
CA CYS A 108 -2.52 -9.47 -4.37
C CYS A 108 -2.90 -9.19 -5.83
N GLY A 109 -1.90 -9.07 -6.71
CA GLY A 109 -2.10 -8.68 -8.11
C GLY A 109 -2.17 -7.16 -8.30
N ALA A 110 -2.11 -6.73 -9.55
CA ALA A 110 -2.29 -5.33 -9.91
C ALA A 110 -3.76 -4.95 -9.72
N PRO A 111 -4.04 -3.73 -9.22
CA PRO A 111 -5.40 -3.29 -8.96
C PRO A 111 -6.18 -3.05 -10.26
N GLU A 112 -7.50 -3.05 -10.14
CA GLU A 112 -8.40 -2.44 -11.11
C GLU A 112 -8.58 -0.95 -10.87
N GLU A 113 -9.12 -0.24 -11.88
CA GLU A 113 -9.47 1.16 -11.76
C GLU A 113 -10.47 1.39 -10.62
N GLY A 114 -10.10 2.27 -9.69
CA GLY A 114 -10.91 2.62 -8.52
C GLY A 114 -10.69 1.71 -7.29
N GLU A 115 -9.92 0.63 -7.41
CA GLU A 115 -9.58 -0.22 -6.27
C GLU A 115 -8.48 0.40 -5.42
N PHE A 116 -8.73 0.44 -4.11
CA PHE A 116 -7.78 0.88 -3.10
C PHE A 116 -7.90 0.03 -1.84
N VAL A 117 -6.87 0.06 -1.01
CA VAL A 117 -6.95 -0.52 0.33
C VAL A 117 -7.97 0.28 1.14
N ASP A 118 -8.86 -0.42 1.84
CA ASP A 118 -9.78 0.20 2.80
C ASP A 118 -8.98 0.88 3.92
N VAL A 119 -9.05 2.21 3.97
CA VAL A 119 -8.21 3.03 4.84
C VAL A 119 -8.58 2.90 6.31
N GLU A 120 -9.87 2.71 6.62
CA GLU A 120 -10.36 2.58 8.00
C GLU A 120 -9.92 1.22 8.56
N LEU A 121 -10.12 0.16 7.78
CA LEU A 121 -9.68 -1.18 8.15
C LEU A 121 -8.16 -1.26 8.29
N LEU A 122 -7.43 -0.67 7.34
CA LEU A 122 -5.98 -0.58 7.41
C LEU A 122 -5.54 0.13 8.70
N TYR A 123 -6.14 1.28 9.01
CA TYR A 123 -5.80 2.04 10.21
C TYR A 123 -5.99 1.21 11.48
N GLY A 124 -7.16 0.56 11.64
CA GLY A 124 -7.44 -0.31 12.78
C GLY A 124 -6.41 -1.43 12.96
N LEU A 125 -6.03 -2.09 11.85
CA LEU A 125 -5.02 -3.15 11.87
C LEU A 125 -3.63 -2.62 12.17
N VAL A 126 -3.26 -1.45 11.64
CA VAL A 126 -1.97 -0.81 11.95
C VAL A 126 -1.88 -0.46 13.43
N MET A 127 -2.94 0.13 14.01
CA MET A 127 -3.00 0.43 15.44
C MET A 127 -2.85 -0.84 16.27
N ALA A 128 -3.59 -1.89 15.94
CA ALA A 128 -3.52 -3.18 16.63
C ALA A 128 -2.15 -3.86 16.53
N GLN A 129 -1.37 -3.64 15.46
CA GLN A 129 -0.06 -4.25 15.27
C GLN A 129 1.12 -3.44 15.81
N LEU A 130 0.93 -2.13 16.06
CA LEU A 130 2.01 -1.23 16.44
C LEU A 130 1.90 -0.67 17.86
N VAL A 131 0.70 -0.63 18.43
CA VAL A 131 0.45 -0.05 19.77
C VAL A 131 0.46 -1.12 20.87
N THR A 132 0.42 -2.41 20.52
CA THR A 132 0.35 -3.53 21.49
C THR A 132 1.63 -3.82 22.28
N ASP A 133 2.69 -3.01 22.15
CA ASP A 133 3.98 -3.24 22.82
C ASP A 133 4.28 -2.27 23.99
N ASP A 134 3.35 -1.37 24.37
CA ASP A 134 3.60 -0.32 25.38
C ASP A 134 3.07 -0.60 26.81
N GLU A 135 2.59 -1.81 27.09
CA GLU A 135 2.34 -2.24 28.47
C GLU A 135 3.22 -3.45 28.79
N TRP A 136 4.28 -3.24 29.59
CA TRP A 136 4.74 -3.99 30.79
C TRP A 136 6.11 -3.47 31.26
#